data_AF-A0A933YPY0-F1
#
_entry.id   AF-A0A933YPY0-F1
#
_cell.length_a   1.000
_cell.length_b   1.000
_cell.length_c   1.000
_cell.angle_alpha   90.00
_cell.angle_beta   90.00
_cell.angle_gamma   90.00
#
_symmetry.space_group_name_H-M   'P 1'
#
loop_
_entity.id
_entity.type
_entity.pdbx_description
1 polymer ?
#
loop_
_entity_poly.entity_id
_entity_poly.type
_entity_poly.pdbx_seq_one_letter_code
_entity_poly.pdbx_strand_id
1 'polypeptide(L)'
;RHEELHARILEHKVRALAGACRAYLQLAQATASSAAEARAELQGLLGQERAGFQTLKREITVFVRDLQARLRSRADERFQRFRGEVARGLRTSLQQEMPGWKGNLYKRSRRFQGWLEAGMHEEMTRISGQGADFLGDFLTEAQTSLQRMVRAFQDRLGQAIYNALGIRFEGAQFHGEVVEPRRPDVRIGMVFDTQVDLLWFLIPMGIFGPLFARHFLGLVPWEVEKNLSRLANQWAESTNASIDSLVSQAMEFVVQELATLESLATSEDDLGPKLRQAIEAVDLAIISLRCSEAPQPSQG
;
A
#
# COMPACT_ATOMS: atom_id res chain seq x y z
N ARG A 1 -7.80 -9.51 -25.47
CA ARG A 1 -8.15 -9.75 -24.05
C ARG A 1 -7.61 -8.70 -23.08
N HIS A 2 -6.29 -8.45 -22.97
CA HIS A 2 -5.78 -7.35 -22.13
C HIS A 2 -6.20 -5.96 -22.65
N GLU A 3 -6.11 -5.72 -23.95
CA GLU A 3 -6.55 -4.43 -24.54
C GLU A 3 -8.06 -4.17 -24.35
N GLU A 4 -8.90 -5.20 -24.49
CA GLU A 4 -10.35 -5.10 -24.26
C GLU A 4 -10.70 -4.84 -22.78
N LEU A 5 -9.94 -5.41 -21.84
CA LEU A 5 -10.08 -5.13 -20.41
C LEU A 5 -9.65 -3.69 -20.08
N HIS A 6 -8.53 -3.23 -20.64
CA HIS A 6 -8.06 -1.85 -20.46
C HIS A 6 -9.04 -0.84 -21.03
N ALA A 7 -9.59 -1.09 -22.23
CA ALA A 7 -10.60 -0.21 -22.85
C ALA A 7 -11.85 -0.11 -21.97
N ARG A 8 -12.35 -1.23 -21.45
CA ARG A 8 -13.51 -1.24 -20.52
C ARG A 8 -13.23 -0.51 -19.21
N ILE A 9 -12.03 -0.66 -18.65
CA ILE A 9 -11.62 0.05 -17.43
C ILE A 9 -11.55 1.57 -17.70
N LEU A 10 -10.95 1.97 -18.81
CA LEU A 10 -10.85 3.38 -19.20
C LEU A 10 -12.23 3.99 -19.41
N GLU A 11 -13.11 3.29 -20.12
CA GLU A 11 -14.48 3.74 -20.36
C GLU A 11 -15.26 3.92 -19.04
N HIS A 12 -15.16 2.94 -18.14
CA HIS A 12 -15.78 3.03 -16.82
C HIS A 12 -15.24 4.23 -16.02
N LYS A 13 -13.93 4.47 -16.04
CA LYS A 13 -13.29 5.62 -15.38
C LYS A 13 -13.75 6.95 -15.98
N VAL A 14 -13.80 7.07 -17.31
CA VAL A 14 -14.26 8.28 -18.00
C VAL A 14 -15.72 8.58 -17.66
N ARG A 15 -16.57 7.55 -17.60
CA ARG A 15 -17.98 7.66 -17.21
C ARG A 15 -18.14 8.11 -15.76
N ALA A 16 -17.34 7.56 -14.84
CA ALA A 16 -17.34 7.97 -13.45
C ALA A 16 -16.92 9.45 -13.28
N LEU A 17 -15.88 9.89 -14.00
CA LEU A 17 -15.43 11.28 -13.99
C LEU A 17 -16.48 12.24 -14.57
N ALA A 18 -17.10 11.88 -15.70
CA ALA A 18 -18.15 12.71 -16.30
C ALA A 18 -19.36 12.84 -15.36
N GLY A 19 -19.75 11.75 -14.68
CA GLY A 19 -20.80 11.77 -13.66
C GLY A 19 -20.47 12.68 -12.47
N ALA A 20 -19.23 12.61 -11.96
CA ALA A 20 -18.77 13.49 -10.89
C ALA A 20 -18.79 14.97 -11.31
N CYS A 21 -18.24 15.30 -12.48
CA CYS A 21 -18.27 16.66 -13.03
C CYS A 21 -19.70 17.21 -13.13
N ARG A 22 -20.64 16.39 -13.63
CA ARG A 22 -22.05 16.76 -13.69
C ARG A 22 -22.62 17.09 -12.30
N ALA A 23 -22.33 16.26 -11.29
CA ALA A 23 -22.80 16.47 -9.92
C ALA A 23 -22.30 17.80 -9.34
N TYR A 24 -21.03 18.16 -9.55
CA TYR A 24 -20.50 19.47 -9.11
C TYR A 24 -21.11 20.64 -9.88
N LEU A 25 -21.32 20.52 -11.19
CA LEU A 25 -21.95 21.58 -11.98
C LEU A 25 -23.41 21.81 -11.56
N GLN A 26 -24.15 20.74 -11.26
CA GLN A 26 -25.51 20.83 -10.72
C GLN A 26 -25.54 21.48 -9.35
N LEU A 27 -24.60 21.12 -8.46
CA LEU A 27 -24.45 21.79 -7.18
C LEU A 27 -24.14 23.29 -7.36
N ALA A 28 -23.18 23.64 -8.22
CA ALA A 28 -22.83 25.03 -8.50
C ALA A 28 -24.03 25.83 -9.04
N GLN A 29 -24.86 25.21 -9.87
CA GLN A 29 -26.06 25.84 -10.40
C GLN A 29 -27.13 26.02 -9.29
N ALA A 30 -27.31 25.02 -8.44
CA ALA A 30 -28.24 25.08 -7.33
C ALA A 30 -27.81 26.14 -6.30
N THR A 31 -26.51 26.21 -5.96
CA THR A 31 -25.99 27.26 -5.07
C THR A 31 -26.21 28.63 -5.70
N ALA A 32 -25.81 28.87 -6.94
CA ALA A 32 -25.98 30.16 -7.63
C ALA A 32 -27.45 30.60 -7.83
N SER A 33 -28.41 29.69 -7.75
CA SER A 33 -29.86 30.01 -7.85
C SER A 33 -30.58 30.01 -6.50
N SER A 34 -29.92 29.55 -5.43
CA SER A 34 -30.47 29.49 -4.08
C SER A 34 -30.48 30.85 -3.39
N ALA A 35 -31.41 31.06 -2.46
CA ALA A 35 -31.46 32.26 -1.63
C ALA A 35 -30.21 32.38 -0.75
N ALA A 36 -29.82 33.60 -0.40
CA ALA A 36 -28.65 33.86 0.47
C ALA A 36 -28.72 33.10 1.81
N GLU A 37 -29.92 32.87 2.35
CA GLU A 37 -30.17 32.08 3.57
C GLU A 37 -29.80 30.60 3.40
N ALA A 38 -30.18 29.97 2.28
CA ALA A 38 -29.85 28.58 1.98
C ALA A 38 -28.34 28.38 1.75
N ARG A 39 -27.65 29.40 1.21
CA ARG A 39 -26.18 29.38 1.09
C ARG A 39 -25.50 29.49 2.45
N ALA A 40 -25.99 30.38 3.31
CA ALA A 40 -25.46 30.53 4.66
C ALA A 40 -25.65 29.24 5.48
N GLU A 41 -26.80 28.56 5.32
CA GLU A 41 -27.06 27.26 5.92
C GLU A 41 -26.07 26.19 5.42
N LEU A 42 -25.87 26.09 4.10
CA LEU A 42 -24.89 25.17 3.51
C LEU A 42 -23.46 25.44 4.01
N GLN A 43 -23.05 26.71 4.09
CA GLN A 43 -21.74 27.09 4.61
C GLN A 43 -21.58 26.68 6.09
N GLY A 44 -22.62 26.86 6.90
CA GLY A 44 -22.65 26.39 8.29
C GLY A 44 -22.49 24.87 8.41
N LEU A 45 -23.20 24.11 7.58
CA LEU A 45 -23.12 22.64 7.55
C LEU A 45 -21.75 22.14 7.07
N LEU A 46 -21.18 22.75 6.02
CA LEU A 46 -19.83 22.42 5.55
C LEU A 46 -18.77 22.72 6.62
N GLY A 47 -18.93 23.82 7.38
CA GLY A 47 -18.07 24.13 8.52
C GLY A 47 -18.13 23.09 9.64
N GLN A 48 -19.31 22.51 9.90
CA GLN A 48 -19.47 21.41 10.86
C GLN A 48 -18.82 20.11 10.35
N GLU A 49 -19.01 19.76 9.08
CA GLU A 49 -18.37 18.57 8.48
C GLU A 49 -16.84 18.71 8.41
N ARG A 50 -16.31 19.92 8.26
CA ARG A 50 -14.87 20.21 8.41
C ARG A 50 -14.36 19.92 9.82
N ALA A 51 -15.17 20.13 10.86
CA ALA A 51 -14.83 19.66 12.20
C ALA A 51 -14.91 18.12 12.30
N GLY A 52 -15.91 17.51 11.64
CA GLY A 52 -16.06 16.06 11.49
C GLY A 52 -14.87 15.36 10.81
N PHE A 53 -14.16 16.05 9.91
CA PHE A 53 -12.92 15.56 9.29
C PHE A 53 -11.83 15.21 10.33
N GLN A 54 -11.74 15.95 11.45
CA GLN A 54 -10.77 15.62 12.50
C GLN A 54 -11.10 14.28 13.18
N THR A 55 -12.40 13.95 13.28
CA THR A 55 -12.85 12.65 13.78
C THR A 55 -12.47 11.54 12.80
N LEU A 56 -12.76 11.72 11.51
CA LEU A 56 -12.35 10.78 10.45
C LEU A 56 -10.84 10.54 10.46
N LYS A 57 -10.04 11.59 10.57
CA LYS A 57 -8.57 11.50 10.67
C LYS A 57 -8.13 10.62 11.85
N ARG A 58 -8.76 10.78 13.01
CA ARG A 58 -8.47 9.96 14.20
C ARG A 58 -8.85 8.51 13.99
N GLU A 59 -10.03 8.24 13.43
CA GLU A 59 -10.49 6.89 13.10
C GLU A 59 -9.52 6.18 12.15
N ILE A 60 -9.14 6.84 11.05
CA ILE A 60 -8.15 6.33 10.10
C ILE A 60 -6.83 6.07 10.80
N THR A 61 -6.35 6.99 11.64
CA THR A 61 -5.08 6.82 12.37
C THR A 61 -5.10 5.60 13.29
N VAL A 62 -6.19 5.39 14.03
CA VAL A 62 -6.34 4.24 14.93
C VAL A 62 -6.37 2.94 14.12
N PHE A 63 -7.18 2.90 13.07
CA PHE A 63 -7.29 1.74 12.18
C PHE A 63 -5.94 1.37 11.55
N VAL A 64 -5.23 2.35 10.99
CA VAL A 64 -3.95 2.12 10.32
C VAL A 64 -2.90 1.64 11.31
N ARG A 65 -2.80 2.24 12.50
CA ARG A 65 -1.84 1.80 13.52
C ARG A 65 -2.06 0.35 13.93
N ASP A 66 -3.33 -0.05 14.12
CA ASP A 66 -3.68 -1.43 14.43
C ASP A 66 -3.32 -2.38 13.27
N LEU A 67 -3.65 -2.01 12.03
CA LEU A 67 -3.33 -2.79 10.84
C LEU A 67 -1.81 -2.97 10.67
N GLN A 68 -1.03 -1.91 10.84
CA GLN A 68 0.44 -1.92 10.75
C GLN A 68 1.06 -2.79 11.86
N ALA A 69 0.51 -2.76 13.07
CA ALA A 69 0.96 -3.62 14.17
C ALA A 69 0.67 -5.10 13.89
N ARG A 70 -0.55 -5.41 13.43
CA ARG A 70 -0.94 -6.77 13.01
C ARG A 70 -0.05 -7.29 11.88
N LEU A 71 0.21 -6.44 10.88
CA LEU A 71 1.09 -6.76 9.76
C LEU A 71 2.49 -7.16 10.23
N ARG A 72 3.12 -6.38 11.12
CA ARG A 72 4.46 -6.70 11.65
C ARG A 72 4.49 -8.06 12.37
N SER A 73 3.53 -8.29 13.26
CA SER A 73 3.44 -9.56 14.00
C SER A 73 3.25 -10.75 13.06
N ARG A 74 2.32 -10.63 12.10
CA ARG A 74 2.00 -11.71 11.16
C ARG A 74 3.11 -11.96 10.15
N ALA A 75 3.81 -10.92 9.71
CA ALA A 75 4.99 -11.07 8.86
C ALA A 75 6.07 -11.87 9.59
N ASP A 76 6.43 -11.50 10.82
CA ASP A 76 7.45 -12.23 11.59
C ASP A 76 7.04 -13.69 11.83
N GLU A 77 5.81 -13.93 12.29
CA GLU A 77 5.27 -15.29 12.45
C GLU A 77 5.35 -16.11 11.16
N ARG A 78 5.02 -15.51 10.01
CA ARG A 78 5.01 -16.18 8.70
C ARG A 78 6.42 -16.57 8.26
N PHE A 79 7.37 -15.64 8.30
CA PHE A 79 8.74 -15.90 7.88
C PHE A 79 9.45 -16.85 8.85
N GLN A 80 9.19 -16.77 10.15
CA GLN A 80 9.79 -17.66 11.15
C GLN A 80 9.37 -19.14 11.00
N ARG A 81 8.25 -19.44 10.32
CA ARG A 81 7.88 -20.83 9.98
C ARG A 81 8.95 -21.51 9.09
N PHE A 82 9.68 -20.74 8.29
CA PHE A 82 10.75 -21.27 7.44
C PHE A 82 12.07 -21.51 8.20
N ARG A 83 12.20 -21.04 9.45
CA ARG A 83 13.43 -21.16 10.25
C ARG A 83 13.94 -22.59 10.29
N GLY A 84 13.05 -23.55 10.54
CA GLY A 84 13.40 -24.96 10.65
C GLY A 84 13.81 -25.61 9.32
N GLU A 85 13.23 -25.18 8.21
CA GLU A 85 13.58 -25.66 6.86
C GLU A 85 14.95 -25.12 6.44
N VAL A 86 15.10 -23.79 6.48
CA VAL A 86 16.32 -23.09 6.06
C VAL A 86 17.52 -23.49 6.93
N ALA A 87 17.35 -23.50 8.26
CA ALA A 87 18.44 -23.86 9.16
C ALA A 87 18.91 -25.31 8.97
N ARG A 88 18.00 -26.24 8.66
CA ARG A 88 18.39 -27.62 8.36
C ARG A 88 19.11 -27.71 7.01
N GLY A 89 18.55 -27.11 5.96
CA GLY A 89 19.16 -27.10 4.63
C GLY A 89 20.59 -26.54 4.64
N LEU A 90 20.76 -25.36 5.23
CA LEU A 90 22.08 -24.73 5.37
C LEU A 90 23.03 -25.57 6.24
N ARG A 91 22.58 -26.14 7.36
CA ARG A 91 23.44 -26.99 8.20
C ARG A 91 23.90 -28.24 7.47
N THR A 92 23.01 -28.90 6.72
CA THR A 92 23.36 -30.10 5.95
C THR A 92 24.36 -29.77 4.85
N SER A 93 24.13 -28.69 4.10
CA SER A 93 25.06 -28.21 3.07
C SER A 93 26.44 -27.87 3.69
N LEU A 94 26.45 -27.15 4.81
CA LEU A 94 27.69 -26.83 5.53
C LEU A 94 28.46 -28.08 5.98
N GLN A 95 27.76 -29.08 6.52
CA GLN A 95 28.39 -30.35 6.95
C GLN A 95 29.07 -31.09 5.79
N GLN A 96 28.55 -30.98 4.57
CA GLN A 96 29.12 -31.62 3.39
C GLN A 96 30.34 -30.86 2.86
N GLU A 97 30.32 -29.53 2.91
CA GLU A 97 31.41 -28.70 2.38
C GLU A 97 32.59 -28.52 3.34
N MET A 98 32.32 -28.42 4.64
CA MET A 98 33.34 -28.13 5.66
C MET A 98 34.56 -29.07 5.69
N PRO A 99 34.43 -30.39 5.46
CA PRO A 99 35.58 -31.30 5.44
C PRO A 99 36.59 -30.98 4.33
N GLY A 100 36.14 -30.37 3.22
CA GLY A 100 36.99 -29.98 2.10
C GLY A 100 37.76 -28.67 2.32
N TRP A 101 37.43 -27.90 3.35
CA TRP A 101 38.01 -26.58 3.58
C TRP A 101 39.39 -26.67 4.24
N LYS A 102 40.44 -26.40 3.45
CA LYS A 102 41.84 -26.36 3.91
C LYS A 102 42.28 -24.93 4.24
N GLY A 103 43.15 -24.78 5.24
CA GLY A 103 43.79 -23.52 5.58
C GLY A 103 43.81 -23.23 7.09
N ASN A 104 44.37 -22.07 7.45
CA ASN A 104 44.34 -21.56 8.81
C ASN A 104 42.92 -21.07 9.18
N LEU A 105 42.75 -20.68 10.46
CA LEU A 105 41.48 -20.20 11.00
C LEU A 105 40.90 -19.04 10.19
N TYR A 106 41.74 -18.06 9.83
CA TYR A 106 41.33 -16.93 8.99
C TYR A 106 40.69 -17.36 7.67
N LYS A 107 41.38 -18.22 6.90
CA LYS A 107 40.89 -18.69 5.59
C LYS A 107 39.57 -19.45 5.73
N ARG A 108 39.42 -20.30 6.76
CA ARG A 108 38.20 -21.06 7.00
C ARG A 108 37.03 -20.16 7.44
N SER A 109 37.29 -19.16 8.29
CA SER A 109 36.26 -18.19 8.70
C SER A 109 35.79 -17.32 7.53
N ARG A 110 36.69 -16.83 6.67
CA ARG A 110 36.32 -16.08 5.45
C ARG A 110 35.51 -16.93 4.48
N ARG A 111 35.89 -18.20 4.32
CA ARG A 111 35.15 -19.13 3.46
C ARG A 111 33.75 -19.43 4.02
N PHE A 112 33.64 -19.62 5.34
CA PHE A 112 32.34 -19.73 5.99
C PHE A 112 31.47 -18.49 5.77
N GLN A 113 32.03 -17.29 5.95
CA GLN A 113 31.31 -16.04 5.75
C GLN A 113 30.75 -15.95 4.33
N GLY A 114 31.59 -16.15 3.30
CA GLY A 114 31.15 -16.09 1.90
C GLY A 114 30.14 -17.19 1.55
N TRP A 115 30.33 -18.41 2.07
CA TRP A 115 29.38 -19.51 1.88
C TRP A 115 28.02 -19.20 2.52
N LEU A 116 28.01 -18.70 3.76
CA LEU A 116 26.79 -18.39 4.49
C LEU A 116 26.07 -17.20 3.86
N GLU A 117 26.80 -16.19 3.39
CA GLU A 117 26.25 -15.05 2.67
C GLU A 117 25.54 -15.50 1.37
N ALA A 118 26.20 -16.32 0.57
CA ALA A 118 25.63 -16.87 -0.67
C ALA A 118 24.39 -17.73 -0.39
N GLY A 119 24.50 -18.72 0.52
CA GLY A 119 23.40 -19.63 0.84
C GLY A 119 22.21 -18.93 1.48
N MET A 120 22.45 -17.96 2.36
CA MET A 120 21.37 -17.15 2.91
C MET A 120 20.72 -16.26 1.85
N HIS A 121 21.50 -15.66 0.95
CA HIS A 121 20.95 -14.80 -0.10
C HIS A 121 20.02 -15.60 -1.01
N GLU A 122 20.42 -16.82 -1.39
CA GLU A 122 19.60 -17.74 -2.18
C GLU A 122 18.30 -18.12 -1.44
N GLU A 123 18.40 -18.56 -0.18
CA GLU A 123 17.24 -18.96 0.62
C GLU A 123 16.28 -17.80 0.89
N MET A 124 16.80 -16.62 1.25
CA MET A 124 15.97 -15.43 1.48
C MET A 124 15.31 -14.95 0.19
N THR A 125 15.98 -15.05 -0.96
CA THR A 125 15.39 -14.70 -2.27
C THR A 125 14.25 -15.66 -2.62
N ARG A 126 14.45 -16.96 -2.42
CA ARG A 126 13.44 -18.00 -2.63
C ARG A 126 12.21 -17.77 -1.76
N ILE A 127 12.40 -17.45 -0.48
CA ILE A 127 11.31 -17.24 0.48
C ILE A 127 10.63 -15.88 0.25
N SER A 128 11.39 -14.83 -0.09
CA SER A 128 10.86 -13.50 -0.37
C SER A 128 9.84 -13.51 -1.51
N GLY A 129 10.02 -14.38 -2.51
CA GLY A 129 9.04 -14.57 -3.59
C GLY A 129 7.63 -14.96 -3.12
N GLN A 130 7.49 -15.55 -1.94
CA GLN A 130 6.21 -15.94 -1.33
C GLN A 130 5.61 -14.83 -0.43
N GLY A 131 6.35 -13.74 -0.22
CA GLY A 131 5.94 -12.63 0.64
C GLY A 131 4.86 -11.75 0.01
N ALA A 132 4.88 -11.57 -1.32
CA ALA A 132 3.98 -10.65 -2.02
C ALA A 132 2.49 -11.01 -1.84
N ASP A 133 2.14 -12.29 -2.01
CA ASP A 133 0.76 -12.76 -1.93
C ASP A 133 0.16 -12.54 -0.55
N PHE A 134 0.94 -12.82 0.51
CA PHE A 134 0.50 -12.68 1.90
C PHE A 134 0.23 -11.21 2.28
N LEU A 135 0.99 -10.28 1.72
CA LEU A 135 0.91 -8.86 2.06
C LEU A 135 -0.16 -8.14 1.26
N GLY A 136 -0.57 -8.71 0.13
CA GLY A 136 -1.70 -8.22 -0.67
C GLY A 136 -3.02 -8.16 0.11
N ASP A 137 -3.23 -9.09 1.04
CA ASP A 137 -4.43 -9.12 1.88
C ASP A 137 -4.54 -7.87 2.77
N PHE A 138 -3.42 -7.42 3.36
CA PHE A 138 -3.38 -6.21 4.20
C PHE A 138 -3.62 -4.95 3.38
N LEU A 139 -3.08 -4.87 2.17
CA LEU A 139 -3.33 -3.76 1.26
C LEU A 139 -4.80 -3.70 0.84
N THR A 140 -5.39 -4.85 0.56
CA THR A 140 -6.82 -4.96 0.21
C THR A 140 -7.72 -4.59 1.40
N GLU A 141 -7.37 -5.03 2.62
CA GLU A 141 -8.06 -4.65 3.86
C GLU A 141 -7.98 -3.13 4.09
N ALA A 142 -6.80 -2.54 3.91
CA ALA A 142 -6.58 -1.10 4.02
C ALA A 142 -7.42 -0.33 2.99
N GLN A 143 -7.30 -0.69 1.71
CA GLN A 143 -8.02 -0.03 0.62
C GLN A 143 -9.54 -0.08 0.83
N THR A 144 -10.08 -1.27 1.13
CA THR A 144 -11.52 -1.47 1.34
C THR A 144 -12.02 -0.68 2.54
N SER A 145 -11.26 -0.66 3.64
CA SER A 145 -11.66 0.05 4.86
C SER A 145 -11.59 1.56 4.68
N LEU A 146 -10.53 2.07 4.05
CA LEU A 146 -10.41 3.50 3.72
C LEU A 146 -11.51 3.94 2.77
N GLN A 147 -11.82 3.16 1.72
CA GLN A 147 -12.91 3.46 0.79
C GLN A 147 -14.26 3.56 1.52
N ARG A 148 -14.54 2.64 2.46
CA ARG A 148 -15.76 2.69 3.28
C ARG A 148 -15.81 3.93 4.17
N MET A 149 -14.71 4.28 4.83
CA MET A 149 -14.63 5.46 5.70
C MET A 149 -14.83 6.76 4.91
N VAL A 150 -14.18 6.88 3.74
CA VAL A 150 -14.37 8.03 2.84
C VAL A 150 -15.81 8.07 2.33
N ARG A 151 -16.38 6.93 1.93
CA ARG A 151 -17.77 6.87 1.44
C ARG A 151 -18.77 7.31 2.51
N ALA A 152 -18.60 6.85 3.75
CA ALA A 152 -19.45 7.28 4.87
C ALA A 152 -19.37 8.79 5.10
N PHE A 153 -18.19 9.40 4.93
CA PHE A 153 -18.02 10.84 4.98
C PHE A 153 -18.75 11.55 3.83
N GLN A 154 -18.63 11.04 2.60
CA GLN A 154 -19.34 11.59 1.44
C GLN A 154 -20.86 11.48 1.55
N ASP A 155 -21.39 10.38 2.09
CA ASP A 155 -22.83 10.22 2.28
C ASP A 155 -23.36 11.23 3.31
N ARG A 156 -22.58 11.56 4.36
CA ARG A 156 -22.92 12.65 5.29
C ARG A 156 -22.93 14.02 4.61
N LEU A 157 -21.92 14.31 3.78
CA LEU A 157 -21.90 15.53 2.97
C LEU A 157 -23.08 15.62 2.01
N GLY A 158 -23.40 14.53 1.31
CA GLY A 158 -24.53 14.45 0.40
C GLY A 158 -25.85 14.71 1.11
N GLN A 159 -26.02 14.19 2.34
CA GLN A 159 -27.19 14.47 3.17
C GLN A 159 -27.26 15.94 3.60
N ALA A 160 -26.14 16.55 3.98
CA ALA A 160 -26.08 17.97 4.34
C ALA A 160 -26.47 18.86 3.14
N ILE A 161 -25.96 18.57 1.95
CA ILE A 161 -26.31 19.27 0.70
C ILE A 161 -27.80 19.10 0.38
N TYR A 162 -28.33 17.87 0.52
CA TYR A 162 -29.75 17.61 0.29
C TYR A 162 -30.65 18.40 1.24
N ASN A 163 -30.28 18.50 2.52
CA ASN A 163 -31.06 19.25 3.50
C ASN A 163 -31.09 20.76 3.19
N ALA A 164 -29.95 21.34 2.76
CA ALA A 164 -29.85 22.77 2.49
C ALA A 164 -30.40 23.19 1.12
N LEU A 165 -30.23 22.36 0.08
CA LEU A 165 -30.52 22.73 -1.31
C LEU A 165 -31.57 21.85 -2.00
N GLY A 166 -31.99 20.75 -1.36
CA GLY A 166 -32.96 19.80 -1.94
C GLY A 166 -32.41 18.93 -3.09
N ILE A 167 -31.12 19.04 -3.39
CA ILE A 167 -30.48 18.29 -4.49
C ILE A 167 -29.77 17.04 -3.95
N ARG A 168 -29.78 15.95 -4.74
CA ARG A 168 -28.97 14.77 -4.45
C ARG A 168 -27.56 14.97 -4.99
N PHE A 169 -26.57 14.83 -4.12
CA PHE A 169 -25.17 14.93 -4.48
C PHE A 169 -24.47 13.59 -4.20
N GLU A 170 -23.93 12.96 -5.24
CA GLU A 170 -23.22 11.69 -5.14
C GLU A 170 -21.69 11.84 -5.12
N GLY A 171 -21.17 13.02 -5.51
CA GLY A 171 -19.74 13.37 -5.50
C GLY A 171 -18.84 12.53 -6.40
N ALA A 172 -17.54 12.80 -6.36
CA ALA A 172 -16.53 11.94 -6.97
C ALA A 172 -16.38 10.63 -6.18
N GLN A 173 -16.01 9.52 -6.83
CA GLN A 173 -15.74 8.27 -6.11
C GLN A 173 -14.25 8.13 -5.80
N PHE A 174 -13.91 7.95 -4.52
CA PHE A 174 -12.54 7.67 -4.12
C PHE A 174 -12.10 6.28 -4.59
N HIS A 175 -11.03 6.25 -5.38
CA HIS A 175 -10.35 5.05 -5.83
C HIS A 175 -8.87 5.16 -5.48
N GLY A 176 -8.48 4.66 -4.31
CA GLY A 176 -7.08 4.65 -3.90
C GLY A 176 -6.26 3.73 -4.80
N GLU A 177 -5.16 4.26 -5.36
CA GLU A 177 -4.22 3.47 -6.15
C GLU A 177 -3.25 2.75 -5.23
N VAL A 178 -3.27 1.41 -5.29
CA VAL A 178 -2.36 0.57 -4.52
C VAL A 178 -1.00 0.57 -5.22
N VAL A 179 -0.01 1.20 -4.58
CA VAL A 179 1.38 1.08 -4.99
C VAL A 179 1.92 -0.27 -4.53
N GLU A 180 2.34 -1.11 -5.47
CA GLU A 180 2.91 -2.42 -5.14
C GLU A 180 4.14 -2.25 -4.22
N PRO A 181 4.21 -2.98 -3.09
CA PRO A 181 5.35 -2.91 -2.19
C PRO A 181 6.64 -3.27 -2.92
N ARG A 182 7.70 -2.49 -2.68
CA ARG A 182 9.03 -2.80 -3.21
C ARG A 182 9.53 -4.08 -2.55
N ARG A 183 9.98 -5.02 -3.39
CA ARG A 183 10.64 -6.24 -2.90
C ARG A 183 11.87 -5.85 -2.07
N PRO A 184 12.06 -6.45 -0.89
CA PRO A 184 13.22 -6.18 -0.06
C PRO A 184 14.53 -6.48 -0.78
N ASP A 185 15.53 -5.61 -0.59
CA ASP A 185 16.89 -5.90 -1.01
C ASP A 185 17.52 -6.86 0.03
N VAL A 186 17.78 -8.09 -0.42
CA VAL A 186 18.40 -9.15 0.39
C VAL A 186 19.91 -8.90 0.47
N ARG A 187 20.30 -7.78 1.12
CA ARG A 187 21.70 -7.51 1.47
C ARG A 187 21.97 -8.04 2.86
N ILE A 188 22.77 -9.09 2.91
CA ILE A 188 23.12 -9.76 4.16
C ILE A 188 24.40 -9.12 4.67
N GLY A 189 24.26 -8.02 5.40
CA GLY A 189 25.36 -7.47 6.18
C GLY A 189 25.67 -8.38 7.37
N MET A 190 26.59 -9.32 7.20
CA MET A 190 27.11 -10.09 8.33
C MET A 190 28.24 -9.32 9.00
N VAL A 191 28.01 -8.93 10.25
CA VAL A 191 29.04 -8.33 11.10
C VAL A 191 29.85 -9.47 11.72
N PHE A 192 30.73 -10.10 10.93
CA PHE A 192 31.81 -10.90 11.50
C PHE A 192 32.91 -9.95 11.96
N ASP A 193 32.72 -9.36 13.14
CA ASP A 193 33.69 -8.47 13.78
C ASP A 193 34.79 -9.26 14.51
N THR A 194 35.17 -10.39 13.95
CA THR A 194 36.14 -11.24 14.61
C THR A 194 37.51 -10.82 14.11
N GLN A 195 38.26 -10.13 14.98
CA GLN A 195 39.70 -9.84 14.88
C GLN A 195 40.54 -11.15 14.91
N VAL A 196 40.10 -12.20 14.22
CA VAL A 196 40.77 -13.50 14.05
C VAL A 196 42.16 -13.30 13.45
N ASP A 197 42.34 -12.21 12.71
CA ASP A 197 43.62 -11.74 12.18
C ASP A 197 44.71 -11.56 13.25
N LEU A 198 44.36 -11.37 14.52
CA LEU A 198 45.35 -11.20 15.59
C LEU A 198 45.78 -12.52 16.24
N LEU A 199 44.95 -13.57 16.18
CA LEU A 199 45.16 -14.84 16.91
C LEU A 199 45.33 -16.08 16.01
N TRP A 200 45.31 -15.93 14.68
CA TRP A 200 45.35 -17.07 13.75
C TRP A 200 46.64 -17.92 13.84
N PHE A 201 47.74 -17.36 14.34
CA PHE A 201 49.02 -18.07 14.50
C PHE A 201 49.02 -19.04 15.70
N LEU A 202 48.18 -18.80 16.72
CA LEU A 202 48.22 -19.51 18.00
C LEU A 202 47.34 -20.78 18.02
N ILE A 203 46.50 -21.00 17.00
CA ILE A 203 45.45 -22.02 17.03
C ILE A 203 45.79 -23.18 16.07
N PRO A 204 46.32 -24.32 16.57
CA PRO A 204 46.61 -25.48 15.74
C PRO A 204 45.33 -26.16 15.24
N MET A 205 45.10 -26.10 13.93
CA MET A 205 43.85 -26.57 13.31
C MET A 205 43.59 -28.08 13.43
N GLY A 206 44.62 -28.90 13.70
CA GLY A 206 44.44 -30.34 13.95
C GLY A 206 43.65 -30.65 15.21
N ILE A 207 43.75 -29.80 16.24
CA ILE A 207 43.07 -29.99 17.54
C ILE A 207 41.74 -29.21 17.56
N PHE A 208 41.72 -28.00 17.00
CA PHE A 208 40.56 -27.12 17.02
C PHE A 208 39.58 -27.30 15.85
N GLY A 209 39.92 -28.12 14.85
CA GLY A 209 39.06 -28.42 13.70
C GLY A 209 37.63 -28.86 14.03
N PRO A 210 37.40 -29.84 14.92
CA PRO A 210 36.04 -30.27 15.29
C PRO A 210 35.29 -29.24 16.14
N LEU A 211 36.00 -28.48 16.98
CA LEU A 211 35.41 -27.38 17.75
C LEU A 211 34.95 -26.24 16.84
N PHE A 212 35.77 -25.89 15.85
CA PHE A 212 35.41 -24.96 14.79
C PHE A 212 34.13 -25.43 14.08
N ALA A 213 34.09 -26.68 13.63
CA ALA A 213 32.91 -27.23 12.96
C ALA A 213 31.64 -27.14 13.81
N ARG A 214 31.73 -27.52 15.09
CA ARG A 214 30.59 -27.48 16.00
C ARG A 214 30.13 -26.05 16.28
N HIS A 215 31.05 -25.10 16.44
CA HIS A 215 30.74 -23.70 16.67
C HIS A 215 30.00 -23.08 15.48
N PHE A 216 30.55 -23.20 14.28
CA PHE A 216 29.94 -22.62 13.08
C PHE A 216 28.61 -23.29 12.71
N LEU A 217 28.47 -24.60 12.91
CA LEU A 217 27.18 -25.29 12.77
C LEU A 217 26.13 -24.83 13.79
N GLY A 218 26.57 -24.43 14.99
CA GLY A 218 25.71 -23.86 16.02
C GLY A 218 25.26 -22.43 15.71
N LEU A 219 26.03 -21.70 14.90
CA LEU A 219 25.74 -20.32 14.53
C LEU A 219 24.64 -20.20 13.46
N VAL A 220 24.56 -21.18 12.54
CA VAL A 220 23.63 -21.16 11.41
C VAL A 220 22.18 -20.88 11.82
N PRO A 221 21.56 -21.60 12.80
CA PRO A 221 20.17 -21.35 13.17
C PRO A 221 19.90 -19.93 13.66
N TRP A 222 20.85 -19.34 14.40
CA TRP A 222 20.72 -17.98 14.92
C TRP A 222 20.81 -16.93 13.80
N GLU A 223 21.74 -17.10 12.87
CA GLU A 223 21.81 -16.23 11.68
C GLU A 223 20.57 -16.38 10.79
N VAL A 224 19.98 -17.58 10.71
CA VAL A 224 18.74 -17.81 9.95
C VAL A 224 17.61 -17.01 10.57
N GLU A 225 17.44 -17.13 11.89
CA GLU A 225 16.40 -16.42 12.63
C GLU A 225 16.51 -14.90 12.46
N LYS A 226 17.72 -14.35 12.59
CA LYS A 226 18.00 -12.92 12.45
C LYS A 226 17.69 -12.42 11.04
N ASN A 227 18.07 -13.17 10.01
CA ASN A 227 17.81 -12.78 8.62
C ASN A 227 16.33 -12.91 8.25
N LEU A 228 15.62 -13.92 8.77
CA LEU A 228 14.16 -14.05 8.59
C LEU A 228 13.40 -12.89 9.25
N SER A 229 13.74 -12.51 10.49
CA SER A 229 13.13 -11.33 11.11
C SER A 229 13.48 -10.04 10.37
N ARG A 230 14.70 -9.91 9.82
CA ARG A 230 15.04 -8.77 8.96
C ARG A 230 14.19 -8.73 7.69
N LEU A 231 14.03 -9.87 7.01
CA LEU A 231 13.20 -9.99 5.82
C LEU A 231 11.74 -9.64 6.14
N ALA A 232 11.21 -10.14 7.26
CA ALA A 232 9.87 -9.81 7.75
C ALA A 232 9.70 -8.31 7.98
N ASN A 233 10.66 -7.68 8.66
CA ASN A 233 10.64 -6.24 8.92
C ASN A 233 10.70 -5.41 7.63
N GLN A 234 11.55 -5.78 6.67
CA GLN A 234 11.64 -5.07 5.38
C GLN A 234 10.33 -5.16 4.59
N TRP A 235 9.71 -6.34 4.57
CA TRP A 235 8.40 -6.53 3.94
C TRP A 235 7.30 -5.73 4.63
N ALA A 236 7.27 -5.75 5.97
CA ALA A 236 6.32 -4.98 6.74
C ALA A 236 6.52 -3.47 6.53
N GLU A 237 7.75 -2.98 6.49
CA GLU A 237 8.07 -1.58 6.22
C GLU A 237 7.64 -1.14 4.81
N SER A 238 7.95 -1.93 3.78
CA SER A 238 7.52 -1.60 2.42
C SER A 238 6.00 -1.63 2.27
N THR A 239 5.31 -2.55 2.94
CA THR A 239 3.84 -2.63 2.89
C THR A 239 3.20 -1.48 3.68
N ASN A 240 3.78 -1.12 4.84
CA ASN A 240 3.36 0.05 5.61
C ASN A 240 3.47 1.33 4.78
N ALA A 241 4.54 1.50 4.00
CA ALA A 241 4.69 2.65 3.12
C ALA A 241 3.57 2.73 2.06
N SER A 242 3.15 1.59 1.50
CA SER A 242 2.00 1.53 0.58
C SER A 242 0.68 1.86 1.30
N ILE A 243 0.48 1.39 2.52
CA ILE A 243 -0.69 1.74 3.35
C ILE A 243 -0.71 3.24 3.65
N ASP A 244 0.43 3.82 4.05
CA ASP A 244 0.57 5.25 4.33
C ASP A 244 0.26 6.09 3.09
N SER A 245 0.66 5.64 1.90
CA SER A 245 0.28 6.28 0.64
C SER A 245 -1.24 6.26 0.41
N LEU A 246 -1.93 5.14 0.65
CA LEU A 246 -3.39 5.06 0.54
C LEU A 246 -4.08 6.00 1.53
N VAL A 247 -3.54 6.12 2.74
CA VAL A 247 -4.04 7.06 3.76
C VAL A 247 -3.88 8.50 3.29
N SER A 248 -2.71 8.87 2.78
CA SER A 248 -2.47 10.21 2.22
C SER A 248 -3.44 10.52 1.09
N GLN A 249 -3.65 9.59 0.15
CA GLN A 249 -4.61 9.75 -0.96
C GLN A 249 -6.04 9.96 -0.44
N ALA A 250 -6.49 9.15 0.53
CA ALA A 250 -7.83 9.27 1.11
C ALA A 250 -8.04 10.62 1.82
N MET A 251 -7.04 11.06 2.58
CA MET A 251 -7.08 12.32 3.30
C MET A 251 -7.06 13.52 2.36
N GLU A 252 -6.21 13.50 1.34
CA GLU A 252 -6.13 14.53 0.32
C GLU A 252 -7.45 14.64 -0.45
N PHE A 253 -8.00 13.50 -0.86
CA PHE A 253 -9.30 13.44 -1.54
C PHE A 253 -10.40 14.12 -0.71
N VAL A 254 -10.52 13.79 0.58
CA VAL A 254 -11.54 14.39 1.46
C VAL A 254 -11.33 15.90 1.63
N VAL A 255 -10.09 16.36 1.76
CA VAL A 255 -9.78 17.80 1.86
C VAL A 255 -10.13 18.55 0.58
N GLN A 256 -9.78 17.97 -0.58
CA GLN A 256 -10.09 18.54 -1.89
C GLN A 256 -11.60 18.58 -2.14
N GLU A 257 -12.33 17.52 -1.74
CA GLU A 257 -13.79 17.47 -1.81
C GLU A 257 -14.42 18.63 -1.03
N LEU A 258 -14.04 18.78 0.25
CA LEU A 258 -14.54 19.86 1.11
C LEU A 258 -14.21 21.24 0.53
N ALA A 259 -12.97 21.46 0.09
CA ALA A 259 -12.55 22.74 -0.47
C ALA A 259 -13.33 23.07 -1.75
N THR A 260 -13.61 22.07 -2.59
CA THR A 260 -14.42 22.24 -3.80
C THR A 260 -15.84 22.65 -3.43
N LEU A 261 -16.47 21.96 -2.47
CA LEU A 261 -17.82 22.29 -2.01
C LEU A 261 -17.91 23.68 -1.38
N GLU A 262 -16.93 24.05 -0.54
CA GLU A 262 -16.84 25.39 0.07
C GLU A 262 -16.72 26.49 -1.00
N SER A 263 -15.88 26.27 -2.02
CA SER A 263 -15.72 27.20 -3.15
C SER A 263 -17.01 27.35 -3.96
N LEU A 264 -17.74 26.25 -4.20
CA LEU A 264 -19.01 26.28 -4.92
C LEU A 264 -20.13 26.95 -4.13
N ALA A 265 -20.11 26.82 -2.79
CA ALA A 265 -21.06 27.48 -1.90
C ALA A 265 -20.81 29.00 -1.77
N THR A 266 -19.62 29.46 -2.14
CA THR A 266 -19.21 30.88 -2.06
C THR A 266 -19.31 31.60 -3.41
N SER A 267 -19.54 30.87 -4.51
CA SER A 267 -19.58 31.44 -5.86
C SER A 267 -20.82 32.31 -6.11
N GLU A 268 -20.65 33.42 -6.83
CA GLU A 268 -21.66 34.45 -7.11
C GLU A 268 -22.65 34.07 -8.24
N ASP A 269 -23.79 34.76 -8.27
CA ASP A 269 -25.00 34.48 -9.09
C ASP A 269 -24.80 34.53 -10.62
N ASP A 270 -23.77 35.23 -11.11
CA ASP A 270 -23.64 35.58 -12.53
C ASP A 270 -23.19 34.41 -13.44
N LEU A 271 -22.94 33.23 -12.86
CA LEU A 271 -22.49 32.03 -13.59
C LEU A 271 -23.63 31.12 -14.07
N GLY A 272 -24.88 31.38 -13.68
CA GLY A 272 -26.04 30.53 -13.98
C GLY A 272 -26.22 30.11 -15.46
N PRO A 273 -26.10 31.00 -16.46
CA PRO A 273 -26.23 30.60 -17.87
C PRO A 273 -25.03 29.79 -18.38
N LYS A 274 -23.81 30.07 -17.91
CA LYS A 274 -22.61 29.31 -18.27
C LYS A 274 -22.62 27.90 -17.68
N LEU A 275 -23.10 27.76 -16.43
CA LEU A 275 -23.25 26.47 -15.76
C LEU A 275 -24.25 25.56 -16.46
N ARG A 276 -25.39 26.11 -16.95
CA ARG A 276 -26.36 25.34 -17.74
C ARG A 276 -25.76 24.79 -19.04
N GLN A 277 -25.02 25.62 -19.78
CA GLN A 277 -24.34 25.18 -21.00
C GLN A 277 -23.29 24.10 -20.70
N ALA A 278 -22.56 24.22 -19.60
CA ALA A 278 -21.59 23.21 -19.19
C ALA A 278 -22.24 21.86 -18.82
N ILE A 279 -23.39 21.87 -18.14
CA ILE A 279 -24.16 20.65 -17.82
C ILE A 279 -24.64 19.97 -19.10
N GLU A 280 -25.21 20.74 -20.05
CA GLU A 280 -25.67 20.19 -21.33
C GLU A 280 -24.52 19.57 -22.14
N ALA A 281 -23.35 20.21 -22.16
CA ALA A 281 -22.17 19.67 -22.82
C ALA A 281 -21.70 18.35 -22.20
N VAL A 282 -21.69 18.24 -20.87
CA VAL A 282 -21.34 17.00 -20.16
C VAL A 282 -22.39 15.91 -20.39
N ASP A 283 -23.68 16.26 -20.41
CA ASP A 283 -24.76 15.29 -20.68
C ASP A 283 -24.68 14.73 -22.10
N LEU A 284 -24.39 15.58 -23.09
CA LEU A 284 -24.12 15.13 -24.46
C LEU A 284 -22.90 14.22 -24.55
N ALA A 285 -21.82 14.53 -23.81
CA ALA A 285 -20.64 13.67 -23.75
C ALA A 285 -20.96 12.31 -23.12
N ILE A 286 -21.72 12.26 -22.02
CA ILE A 286 -22.15 11.01 -21.36
C ILE A 286 -23.02 10.16 -22.31
N ILE A 287 -23.95 10.80 -23.04
CA ILE A 287 -24.79 10.11 -24.03
C ILE A 287 -23.92 9.53 -25.15
N SER A 288 -22.95 10.29 -25.67
CA SER A 288 -22.05 9.82 -26.72
C SER A 288 -21.23 8.59 -26.29
N LEU A 289 -20.79 8.54 -25.03
CA LEU A 289 -20.06 7.41 -24.46
C LEU A 289 -20.96 6.16 -24.34
N ARG A 290 -22.24 6.32 -23.99
CA ARG A 290 -23.23 5.21 -23.97
C ARG A 290 -23.59 4.71 -25.37
N CYS A 291 -23.65 5.58 -26.37
CA CYS A 291 -23.97 5.18 -27.74
C CYS A 291 -22.86 4.36 -28.42
N SER A 292 -21.61 4.48 -27.95
CA SER A 292 -20.49 3.65 -28.41
C SER A 292 -20.57 2.17 -27.95
N GLU A 293 -21.46 1.83 -27.00
CA GLU A 293 -21.69 0.46 -26.51
C GLU A 293 -22.71 -0.34 -27.36
N ALA A 294 -23.35 0.26 -28.38
CA ALA A 294 -24.34 -0.45 -29.19
C ALA A 294 -23.67 -1.56 -30.02
N PRO A 295 -24.03 -2.84 -29.86
CA PRO A 295 -23.44 -3.93 -30.62
C PRO A 295 -23.79 -3.77 -32.10
N GLN A 296 -22.79 -3.82 -32.97
CA GLN A 296 -23.02 -3.98 -34.41
C GLN A 296 -23.88 -5.23 -34.61
N PRO A 297 -25.04 -5.13 -35.28
CA PRO A 297 -25.83 -6.33 -35.59
C PRO A 297 -24.97 -7.21 -36.49
N SER A 298 -24.73 -8.44 -36.04
CA SER A 298 -24.11 -9.49 -36.82
C SER A 298 -24.93 -9.67 -38.10
N GLN A 299 -24.38 -9.19 -39.22
CA GLN A 299 -24.90 -9.53 -40.55
C GLN A 299 -24.71 -11.04 -40.71
N GLY A 300 -25.84 -11.74 -40.84
CA GLY A 300 -25.90 -13.16 -41.17
C GLY A 300 -25.58 -13.45 -42.62
#